data_AF-A0A4U9D310-F1
#
_entry.id   AF-A0A4U9D310-F1
#
_cell.length_a   1.000
_cell.length_b   1.000
_cell.length_c   1.000
_cell.angle_alpha   90.00
_cell.angle_beta   90.00
_cell.angle_gamma   90.00
#
_symmetry.space_group_name_H-M   'P 1'
#
loop_
_entity.id
_entity.type
_entity.pdbx_description
1 polymer ?
#
loop_
_entity_poly.entity_id
_entity_poly.type
_entity_poly.pdbx_seq_one_letter_code
_entity_poly.pdbx_strand_id
1 'polypeptide(L)'
;MAFTPFPPRQPSSSARLPLTLMTLDDWALATITGQDAEKYLQGQVTADISALTDDRHLLAAHCDAKGKMWSNLRVFRRDGGFAWIERRSLRDAQLTELKKYAVSLR
;
A
#
# COMPACT_ATOMS: atom_id res chain seq x y z
N MET A 1 -0.05 16.57 -6.07
CA MET A 1 0.88 16.29 -4.95
C MET A 1 1.18 17.60 -4.26
N ALA A 2 1.40 17.60 -2.94
CA ALA A 2 1.71 18.81 -2.18
C ALA A 2 3.21 19.17 -2.14
N PHE A 3 4.09 18.29 -2.63
CA PHE A 3 5.55 18.46 -2.63
C PHE A 3 6.10 18.38 -4.05
N THR A 4 7.13 19.18 -4.36
CA THR A 4 7.78 19.19 -5.68
C THR A 4 8.84 18.07 -5.75
N PRO A 5 8.80 17.16 -6.74
CA PRO A 5 9.78 16.10 -6.92
C PRO A 5 11.21 16.61 -6.99
N PHE A 6 12.17 15.88 -6.42
CA PHE A 6 13.58 16.17 -6.65
C PHE A 6 13.99 15.79 -8.08
N PRO A 7 14.93 16.53 -8.70
CA PRO A 7 15.46 16.14 -10.01
C PRO A 7 16.19 14.79 -9.92
N PRO A 8 16.10 13.94 -10.96
CA PRO A 8 16.71 12.62 -10.93
C PRO A 8 18.24 12.71 -10.89
N ARG A 9 18.86 11.76 -10.18
CA ARG A 9 20.31 11.51 -10.17
C ARG A 9 20.56 10.04 -10.47
N GLN A 10 21.74 9.70 -10.96
CA GLN A 10 22.08 8.31 -11.23
C GLN A 10 22.08 7.50 -9.91
N PRO A 11 21.33 6.39 -9.80
CA PRO A 11 21.32 5.56 -8.61
C PRO A 11 22.68 4.92 -8.35
N SER A 12 23.08 4.84 -7.09
CA SER A 12 24.24 4.07 -6.64
C SER A 12 23.80 2.82 -5.87
N SER A 13 24.66 1.79 -5.85
CA SER A 13 24.46 0.61 -5.00
C SER A 13 24.38 1.01 -3.51
N SER A 14 23.61 0.26 -2.71
CA SER A 14 23.45 0.48 -1.27
C SER A 14 24.80 0.51 -0.53
N ALA A 15 25.77 -0.30 -0.96
CA ALA A 15 27.11 -0.35 -0.36
C ALA A 15 27.91 0.96 -0.50
N ARG A 16 27.50 1.86 -1.39
CA ARG A 16 28.20 3.12 -1.71
C ARG A 16 27.25 4.33 -1.71
N LEU A 17 26.04 4.17 -1.15
CA LEU A 17 25.03 5.21 -1.14
C LEU A 17 25.37 6.24 -0.04
N PRO A 18 25.68 7.50 -0.37
CA PRO A 18 25.84 8.54 0.64
C PRO A 18 24.49 8.81 1.33
N LEU A 19 24.50 9.60 2.41
CA LEU A 19 23.25 10.11 2.99
C LEU A 19 22.39 10.75 1.90
N THR A 20 21.23 10.17 1.64
CA THR A 20 20.38 10.54 0.50
C THR A 20 18.94 10.72 0.96
N LEU A 21 18.37 11.87 0.65
CA LEU A 21 16.94 12.13 0.75
C LEU A 21 16.31 11.92 -0.63
N MET A 22 15.18 11.23 -0.69
CA MET A 22 14.50 10.88 -1.94
C MET A 22 13.03 11.26 -1.88
N THR A 23 12.50 11.80 -2.97
CA THR A 23 11.06 11.81 -3.21
C THR A 23 10.65 10.49 -3.84
N LEU A 24 9.57 9.88 -3.34
CA LEU A 24 9.06 8.61 -3.84
C LEU A 24 7.86 8.86 -4.76
N ASP A 25 8.07 9.65 -5.81
CA ASP A 25 6.97 10.15 -6.66
C ASP A 25 6.27 9.03 -7.44
N ASP A 26 7.00 7.98 -7.78
CA ASP A 26 6.46 6.77 -8.43
C ASP A 26 5.65 5.88 -7.49
N TRP A 27 5.60 6.20 -6.19
CA TRP A 27 4.79 5.51 -5.20
C TRP A 27 3.59 6.36 -4.83
N ALA A 28 2.53 5.70 -4.39
CA ALA A 28 1.35 6.37 -3.87
C ALA A 28 0.89 5.73 -2.56
N LEU A 29 0.24 6.54 -1.74
CA LEU A 29 -0.38 6.14 -0.48
C LEU A 29 -1.89 5.98 -0.70
N ALA A 30 -2.46 4.93 -0.13
CA ALA A 30 -3.89 4.73 0.01
C ALA A 30 -4.22 4.32 1.46
N THR A 31 -5.46 4.53 1.87
CA THR A 31 -5.93 4.30 3.23
C THR A 31 -7.32 3.69 3.24
N ILE A 32 -7.59 2.84 4.21
CA ILE A 32 -8.92 2.35 4.57
C ILE A 32 -9.18 2.64 6.05
N THR A 33 -10.37 3.15 6.35
CA THR A 33 -10.83 3.49 7.69
C THR A 33 -12.25 2.95 7.90
N GLY A 34 -12.70 2.88 9.14
CA GLY A 34 -14.01 2.33 9.51
C GLY A 34 -13.90 1.06 10.36
N GLN A 35 -14.99 0.70 11.04
CA GLN A 35 -15.00 -0.41 12.01
C GLN A 35 -14.70 -1.76 11.35
N ASP A 36 -15.12 -1.94 10.11
CA ASP A 36 -14.92 -3.18 9.36
C ASP A 36 -13.61 -3.21 8.54
N ALA A 37 -12.74 -2.20 8.67
CA ALA A 37 -11.53 -2.08 7.84
C ALA A 37 -10.61 -3.30 7.96
N GLU A 38 -10.42 -3.84 9.17
CA GLU A 38 -9.59 -5.02 9.42
C GLU A 38 -10.19 -6.27 8.77
N LYS A 39 -11.46 -6.55 9.06
CA LYS A 39 -12.19 -7.70 8.52
C LYS A 39 -12.23 -7.67 7.00
N TYR A 40 -12.44 -6.49 6.42
CA TYR A 40 -12.46 -6.31 4.98
C TYR A 40 -11.10 -6.59 4.36
N LEU A 41 -10.06 -5.90 4.84
CA LEU A 41 -8.72 -6.00 4.27
C LEU A 41 -8.14 -7.42 4.41
N GLN A 42 -8.42 -8.09 5.53
CA GLN A 42 -8.05 -9.49 5.78
C GLN A 42 -8.54 -10.46 4.69
N GLY A 43 -9.68 -10.17 4.06
CA GLY A 43 -10.24 -10.97 2.97
C GLY A 43 -9.77 -10.58 1.57
N GLN A 44 -9.08 -9.44 1.43
CA GLN A 44 -8.63 -8.92 0.13
C GLN A 44 -7.14 -9.19 -0.14
N VAL A 45 -6.34 -9.44 0.90
CA VAL A 45 -4.89 -9.57 0.77
C VAL A 45 -4.37 -10.92 1.24
N THR A 46 -3.20 -11.30 0.74
CA THR A 46 -2.56 -12.59 1.07
C THR A 46 -1.94 -12.65 2.48
N ALA A 47 -1.78 -11.51 3.15
CA ALA A 47 -1.14 -11.43 4.45
C ALA A 47 -2.16 -11.44 5.59
N ASP A 48 -1.74 -11.92 6.77
CA ASP A 48 -2.53 -11.83 7.99
C ASP A 48 -2.50 -10.40 8.54
N ILE A 49 -3.60 -9.66 8.31
CA ILE A 49 -3.81 -8.29 8.79
C ILE A 49 -4.17 -8.28 10.28
N SER A 50 -4.83 -9.33 10.77
CA SER A 50 -5.22 -9.45 12.17
C SER A 50 -3.98 -9.58 13.07
N ALA A 51 -2.91 -10.21 12.58
CA ALA A 51 -1.62 -10.32 13.27
C ALA A 51 -0.71 -9.09 13.11
N LEU A 52 -1.09 -8.08 12.31
CA LEU A 52 -0.27 -6.88 12.09
C LEU A 52 -0.37 -5.94 13.29
N THR A 53 0.75 -5.68 13.96
CA THR A 53 0.85 -4.77 15.11
C THR A 53 1.17 -3.33 14.68
N ASP A 54 0.97 -2.35 15.57
CA ASP A 54 1.17 -0.92 15.28
C ASP A 54 2.63 -0.54 14.93
N ASP A 55 3.60 -1.33 15.39
CA ASP A 55 5.04 -1.14 15.19
C ASP A 55 5.58 -1.86 13.93
N ARG A 56 4.70 -2.50 13.16
CA ARG A 56 5.09 -3.33 12.02
C ARG A 56 4.44 -2.85 10.73
N HIS A 57 5.14 -3.19 9.64
CA HIS A 57 4.58 -3.17 8.31
C HIS A 57 4.88 -4.51 7.63
N LEU A 58 4.03 -4.93 6.70
CA LEU A 58 4.23 -6.14 5.93
C LEU A 58 4.03 -5.89 4.44
N LEU A 59 4.59 -6.77 3.60
CA LEU A 59 4.34 -6.76 2.17
C LEU A 59 3.26 -7.82 1.87
N ALA A 60 2.14 -7.38 1.32
CA ALA A 60 1.01 -8.23 0.94
C ALA A 60 0.76 -8.15 -0.56
N ALA A 61 0.05 -9.13 -1.12
CA ALA A 61 -0.50 -9.06 -2.47
C ALA A 61 -2.03 -8.91 -2.41
N HIS A 62 -2.58 -8.07 -3.27
CA HIS A 62 -4.01 -8.05 -3.59
C HIS A 62 -4.20 -8.76 -4.93
N CYS A 63 -5.02 -9.81 -4.93
CA CYS A 63 -5.22 -10.68 -6.09
C CYS A 63 -6.69 -10.68 -6.53
N ASP A 64 -6.93 -11.02 -7.80
CA ASP A 64 -8.26 -11.38 -8.26
C ASP A 64 -8.69 -12.78 -7.76
N ALA A 65 -9.93 -13.16 -8.04
CA ALA A 65 -10.47 -14.47 -7.67
C ALA A 65 -9.75 -15.67 -8.32
N LYS A 66 -8.91 -15.44 -9.33
CA LYS A 66 -8.08 -16.47 -9.99
C LYS A 66 -6.66 -16.51 -9.43
N GLY A 67 -6.34 -15.69 -8.43
CA GLY A 67 -5.01 -15.58 -7.84
C GLY A 67 -4.03 -14.71 -8.64
N LYS A 68 -4.50 -13.98 -9.66
CA LYS A 68 -3.64 -13.03 -10.40
C LYS A 68 -3.48 -11.77 -9.57
N MET A 69 -2.23 -11.37 -9.33
CA MET A 69 -1.92 -10.19 -8.54
C MET A 69 -2.25 -8.89 -9.29
N TRP A 70 -3.06 -8.04 -8.67
CA TRP A 70 -3.29 -6.67 -9.11
C TRP A 70 -2.11 -5.76 -8.75
N SER A 71 -1.66 -5.89 -7.50
CA SER A 71 -0.58 -5.08 -6.94
C SER A 71 -0.04 -5.75 -5.67
N ASN A 72 1.21 -5.46 -5.36
CA ASN A 72 1.74 -5.67 -4.02
C ASN A 72 1.73 -4.35 -3.24
N LEU A 73 1.43 -4.46 -1.95
CA LEU A 73 1.20 -3.32 -1.07
C LEU A 73 2.00 -3.50 0.22
N ARG A 74 2.72 -2.45 0.62
CA ARG A 74 3.31 -2.38 1.96
C ARG A 74 2.28 -1.82 2.93
N VAL A 75 1.68 -2.67 3.75
CA VAL A 75 0.57 -2.36 4.67
C VAL A 75 1.09 -2.06 6.07
N PHE A 76 0.49 -1.08 6.73
CA PHE A 76 0.73 -0.71 8.13
C PHE A 76 -0.54 -0.12 8.76
N ARG A 77 -0.66 -0.20 10.09
CA ARG A 77 -1.78 0.42 10.82
C ARG A 77 -1.65 1.95 10.84
N ARG A 78 -2.77 2.65 10.68
CA ARG A 78 -2.82 4.13 10.69
C ARG A 78 -4.23 4.62 11.03
N ASP A 79 -4.34 5.55 11.98
CA ASP A 79 -5.59 6.27 12.33
C ASP A 79 -6.81 5.35 12.56
N GLY A 80 -6.62 4.24 13.28
CA GLY A 80 -7.69 3.28 13.56
C GLY A 80 -8.11 2.40 12.38
N GLY A 81 -7.37 2.46 11.26
CA GLY A 81 -7.51 1.57 10.11
C GLY A 81 -6.15 1.16 9.56
N PHE A 82 -6.03 1.09 8.24
CA PHE A 82 -4.81 0.69 7.56
C PHE A 82 -4.44 1.65 6.45
N ALA A 83 -3.15 1.79 6.22
CA ALA A 83 -2.60 2.48 5.07
C ALA A 83 -1.66 1.54 4.33
N TRP A 84 -1.51 1.78 3.02
CA TRP A 84 -0.50 1.08 2.25
C TRP A 84 0.15 1.94 1.18
N ILE A 85 1.37 1.55 0.86
CA ILE A 85 2.17 2.15 -0.20
C ILE A 85 2.33 1.14 -1.34
N GLU A 86 2.05 1.58 -2.56
CA GLU A 86 2.17 0.79 -3.80
C GLU A 86 2.64 1.66 -4.98
N ARG A 87 2.97 1.04 -6.12
CA ARG A 87 3.35 1.78 -7.33
C ARG A 87 2.18 2.66 -7.78
N ARG A 88 2.44 3.95 -7.99
CA ARG A 88 1.45 4.94 -8.41
C ARG A 88 0.68 4.52 -9.64
N SER A 89 1.34 3.89 -10.60
CA SER A 89 0.75 3.42 -11.85
C SER A 89 -0.34 2.34 -11.66
N LEU A 90 -0.35 1.65 -10.52
CA LEU A 90 -1.30 0.58 -10.21
C LEU A 90 -2.43 1.02 -9.28
N ARG A 91 -2.22 2.10 -8.51
CA ARG A 91 -3.13 2.54 -7.45
C ARG A 91 -4.58 2.65 -7.91
N ASP A 92 -4.84 3.33 -9.02
CA ASP A 92 -6.23 3.60 -9.42
C ASP A 92 -6.97 2.33 -9.86
N ALA A 93 -6.27 1.41 -10.53
CA ALA A 93 -6.81 0.10 -10.88
C ALA A 93 -7.03 -0.77 -9.63
N GLN A 94 -6.02 -0.83 -8.74
CA GLN A 94 -6.09 -1.57 -7.48
C GLN A 94 -7.24 -1.09 -6.61
N LEU A 95 -7.41 0.24 -6.45
CA LEU A 95 -8.49 0.84 -5.67
C LEU A 95 -9.86 0.62 -6.30
N THR A 96 -9.94 0.56 -7.63
CA THR A 96 -11.20 0.27 -8.32
C THR A 96 -11.68 -1.13 -7.96
N GLU A 97 -10.80 -2.13 -8.03
CA GLU A 97 -11.14 -3.51 -7.65
C GLU A 97 -11.41 -3.63 -6.14
N LEU A 98 -10.60 -2.97 -5.31
CA LEU A 98 -10.77 -2.97 -3.86
C LEU A 98 -12.04 -2.23 -3.40
N LYS A 99 -12.63 -1.33 -4.21
CA LYS A 99 -13.90 -0.67 -3.88
C LYS A 99 -15.13 -1.47 -4.31
N LYS A 100 -15.03 -2.36 -5.30
CA LYS A 100 -16.17 -3.16 -5.79
C LYS A 100 -16.79 -4.02 -4.68
N TYR A 101 -15.95 -4.56 -3.80
CA TYR A 101 -16.39 -5.45 -2.72
C TYR A 101 -16.60 -4.70 -1.39
N ALA A 102 -16.34 -3.39 -1.35
CA ALA A 102 -16.56 -2.54 -0.18
C ALA A 102 -18.04 -2.14 0.00
N VAL A 103 -18.93 -2.55 -0.90
CA VAL A 103 -20.36 -2.18 -0.92
C VAL A 103 -21.13 -2.70 0.32
N SER A 104 -20.58 -3.69 1.04
CA SER A 104 -21.17 -4.21 2.29
C SER A 104 -20.66 -3.55 3.57
N LEU A 105 -19.70 -2.61 3.49
CA LEU A 105 -19.17 -1.89 4.65
C LEU A 105 -20.16 -0.79 5.03
N ARG A 106 -20.72 -0.88 6.23
CA ARG A 106 -21.53 0.17 6.86
C ARG A 106 -20.69 1.03 7.79
#